data_AF-A0A397EHJ7-F1
#
_entry.id   AF-A0A397EHJ7-F1
#
_cell.length_a   1.000
_cell.length_b   1.000
_cell.length_c   1.000
_cell.angle_alpha   90.00
_cell.angle_beta   90.00
_cell.angle_gamma   90.00
#
_symmetry.space_group_name_H-M   'P 1'
#
loop_
_entity.id
_entity.type
_entity.pdbx_description
1 polymer ?
#
loop_
_entity_poly.entity_id
_entity_poly.type
_entity_poly.pdbx_seq_one_letter_code
_entity_poly.pdbx_strand_id
1 'polypeptide(L)' 'ERFYGIGDNPYSDIQGANNAGDRWTSVLVRTGIFTDVDNHQQHPADVVVDGVDDAVEWILAQEASFSME' A
#
# COMPACT_ATOMS: atom_id res chain seq x y z
N GLU A 1 -1.83 -13.08 10.69
CA GLU A 1 -0.94 -11.91 10.61
C GLU A 1 -1.00 -11.37 9.20
N ARG A 2 -1.37 -10.08 9.07
CA ARG A 2 -1.33 -9.29 7.83
C ARG A 2 -0.15 -8.34 7.90
N PHE A 3 0.49 -8.11 6.76
CA PHE A 3 1.61 -7.19 6.62
C PHE A 3 1.23 -6.11 5.60
N TYR A 4 1.63 -4.87 5.87
CA TYR A 4 1.37 -3.73 5.00
C TYR A 4 2.70 -3.15 4.54
N GLY A 5 2.98 -3.23 3.24
CA GLY A 5 4.18 -2.69 2.62
C GLY A 5 3.91 -1.26 2.15
N ILE A 6 4.26 -0.27 2.98
CA ILE A 6 4.09 1.15 2.68
C ILE A 6 5.37 1.69 2.04
N GLY A 7 5.28 2.28 0.85
CA GLY A 7 6.42 2.90 0.19
C GLY A 7 6.04 3.73 -1.02
N ASP A 8 7.01 4.49 -1.54
CA ASP A 8 6.84 5.44 -2.64
C ASP A 8 7.44 4.96 -3.96
N ASN A 9 8.11 3.80 -3.98
CA ASN A 9 8.76 3.27 -5.17
C ASN A 9 8.06 2.03 -5.74
N PRO A 10 7.38 2.12 -6.90
CA PRO A 10 6.69 0.98 -7.50
C PRO A 10 7.60 -0.21 -7.84
N TYR A 11 8.86 0.06 -8.22
CA TYR A 11 9.83 -0.96 -8.61
C TYR A 11 10.54 -1.61 -7.42
N SER A 12 10.37 -1.11 -6.21
CA SER A 12 11.01 -1.63 -4.99
C SER A 12 9.96 -2.04 -3.97
N ASP A 13 9.28 -1.07 -3.37
CA ASP A 13 8.40 -1.30 -2.22
C ASP A 13 7.16 -2.07 -2.64
N ILE A 14 6.52 -1.64 -3.73
CA ILE A 14 5.28 -2.23 -4.23
C ILE A 14 5.54 -3.58 -4.88
N GLN A 15 6.52 -3.65 -5.79
CA GLN A 15 6.91 -4.94 -6.37
C GLN A 15 7.33 -5.95 -5.29
N GLY A 16 8.08 -5.50 -4.27
CA GLY A 16 8.51 -6.35 -3.15
C GLY A 16 7.34 -6.89 -2.34
N ALA A 17 6.41 -6.01 -1.93
CA ALA A 17 5.21 -6.41 -1.20
C ALA A 17 4.33 -7.37 -2.03
N ASN A 18 4.11 -7.08 -3.31
CA ASN A 18 3.34 -7.94 -4.21
C ASN A 18 3.98 -9.33 -4.37
N ASN A 19 5.31 -9.40 -4.45
CA ASN A 19 6.04 -10.67 -4.58
C ASN A 19 6.10 -11.48 -3.27
N ALA A 20 5.90 -10.85 -2.11
CA ALA A 20 5.93 -11.52 -0.81
C ALA A 20 4.67 -12.38 -0.54
N GLY A 21 3.65 -12.28 -1.40
CA GLY A 21 2.46 -13.13 -1.42
C GLY A 21 1.32 -12.65 -0.52
N ASP A 22 0.26 -13.46 -0.45
CA ASP A 22 -1.11 -13.07 -0.04
C ASP A 22 -1.28 -12.46 1.37
N ARG A 23 -0.25 -12.56 2.22
CA ARG A 23 -0.28 -11.92 3.54
C ARG A 23 0.16 -10.46 3.52
N TRP A 24 0.69 -9.99 2.39
CA TRP A 24 1.13 -8.62 2.18
C TRP A 24 0.09 -7.83 1.39
N THR A 25 -0.18 -6.62 1.83
CA THR A 25 -0.94 -5.61 1.09
C THR A 25 -0.01 -4.44 0.79
N SER A 26 0.13 -4.08 -0.48
CA SER A 26 0.98 -2.99 -0.93
C SER A 26 0.25 -1.65 -0.86
N VAL A 27 0.90 -0.64 -0.27
CA VAL A 27 0.36 0.70 -0.06
C VAL A 27 1.33 1.71 -0.68
N LEU A 28 0.92 2.31 -1.80
CA LEU A 28 1.73 3.28 -2.52
C LEU A 28 1.40 4.71 -2.08
N VAL A 29 2.39 5.42 -1.57
CA VAL A 29 2.27 6.84 -1.19
C VAL A 29 2.82 7.76 -2.29
N ARG A 30 2.32 9.00 -2.35
CA ARG A 30 2.71 9.99 -3.39
C ARG A 30 3.71 11.03 -2.91
N THR A 31 4.31 10.84 -1.74
CA THR A 31 5.24 11.80 -1.12
C THR A 31 6.71 11.62 -1.53
N GLY A 32 6.99 10.85 -2.59
CA GLY A 32 8.36 10.45 -2.97
C GLY A 32 8.57 10.25 -4.47
N ILE A 33 9.21 9.15 -4.86
CA ILE A 33 9.54 8.79 -6.25
C ILE A 33 8.29 8.75 -7.13
N PHE A 34 7.22 8.14 -6.62
CA PHE A 34 5.94 8.10 -7.30
C PHE A 34 5.14 9.38 -7.06
N THR A 35 4.72 10.04 -8.14
CA THR A 35 3.97 11.31 -8.11
C THR A 35 2.80 11.36 -9.09
N ASP A 36 2.48 10.24 -9.75
CA ASP A 36 1.34 10.17 -10.66
C ASP A 36 0.01 10.29 -9.90
N VAL A 37 -1.11 10.48 -10.61
CA VAL A 37 -2.47 10.50 -10.02
C VAL A 37 -3.10 9.11 -10.02
N ASP A 38 -2.89 8.35 -11.09
CA ASP A 38 -3.39 6.98 -11.18
C ASP A 38 -2.47 6.01 -10.44
N ASN A 39 -2.79 4.72 -10.44
CA ASN A 39 -1.90 3.68 -9.93
C ASN A 39 -0.79 3.36 -10.96
N HIS A 40 0.34 2.86 -10.50
CA HIS A 40 1.46 2.54 -11.38
C HIS A 40 1.11 1.38 -12.33
N GLN A 41 1.29 1.59 -13.63
CA GLN A 41 0.79 0.67 -14.66
C GLN A 41 1.47 -0.71 -14.64
N GLN A 42 2.78 -0.76 -14.35
CA GLN A 42 3.56 -2.01 -14.39
C GLN A 42 3.59 -2.74 -13.04
N HIS A 43 3.51 -2.00 -11.95
CA HIS A 43 3.57 -2.52 -10.58
C HIS A 43 2.44 -1.87 -9.78
N PRO A 44 1.18 -2.26 -10.05
CA PRO A 44 0.05 -1.66 -9.36
C PRO A 44 0.09 -2.05 -7.87
N ALA A 45 -0.14 -1.07 -7.01
CA ALA A 45 -0.36 -1.31 -5.60
C ALA A 45 -1.80 -1.73 -5.31
N ASP A 46 -2.04 -2.39 -4.19
CA ASP A 46 -3.41 -2.72 -3.75
C ASP A 46 -4.19 -1.46 -3.37
N VAL A 47 -3.51 -0.48 -2.79
CA VAL A 47 -4.07 0.85 -2.51
C VAL A 47 -3.04 1.93 -2.81
N VAL A 48 -3.53 3.09 -3.26
CA VAL A 48 -2.72 4.29 -3.47
C VAL A 48 -3.31 5.42 -2.66
N VAL A 49 -2.49 6.09 -1.86
CA VAL A 49 -2.89 7.15 -0.94
C VAL A 49 -1.92 8.33 -1.04
N ASP A 50 -2.30 9.49 -0.54
CA ASP A 50 -1.49 10.70 -0.73
C ASP A 50 -0.27 10.70 0.19
N GLY A 51 -0.43 10.32 1.47
CA GLY A 51 0.66 10.28 2.45
C GLY A 51 0.68 9.05 3.36
N VAL A 52 1.68 9.01 4.24
CA VAL A 52 1.85 7.92 5.24
C VAL A 52 0.79 8.00 6.34
N ASP A 53 0.31 9.20 6.64
CA ASP A 53 -0.83 9.43 7.52
C ASP A 53 -2.10 8.78 6.97
N ASP A 54 -2.43 9.03 5.71
CA ASP A 54 -3.57 8.37 5.03
C ASP A 54 -3.41 6.85 4.99
N ALA A 55 -2.18 6.36 4.74
CA ALA A 55 -1.88 4.94 4.74
C ALA A 55 -2.21 4.29 6.10
N VAL A 56 -1.77 4.92 7.20
CA VAL A 56 -2.01 4.40 8.55
C VAL A 56 -3.48 4.48 8.91
N GLU A 57 -4.18 5.58 8.59
CA GLU A 57 -5.63 5.69 8.81
C GLU A 57 -6.40 4.60 8.06
N TRP A 58 -6.04 4.36 6.80
CA TRP A 58 -6.65 3.30 6.00
C TRP A 58 -6.42 1.91 6.61
N ILE A 59 -5.18 1.60 7.03
CA ILE A 59 -4.83 0.31 7.66
C ILE A 59 -5.65 0.09 8.94
N LEU A 60 -5.74 1.10 9.81
CA LEU A 60 -6.51 1.00 11.05
C LEU A 60 -7.99 0.73 10.76
N ALA A 61 -8.56 1.35 9.72
CA ALA A 61 -9.94 1.11 9.31
C ALA A 61 -10.18 -0.33 8.80
N GLN A 62 -9.22 -0.92 8.06
CA GLN A 62 -9.31 -2.30 7.60
C GLN A 62 -9.29 -3.29 8.78
N GLU A 63 -8.35 -3.12 9.71
CA GLU A 63 -8.19 -4.03 10.86
C GLU A 63 -9.34 -3.89 11.87
N ALA A 64 -9.89 -2.68 12.04
CA ALA A 64 -11.07 -2.46 12.86
C ALA A 64 -12.31 -3.15 12.26
N SER A 65 -12.46 -3.13 10.93
CA SER A 65 -13.57 -3.79 10.23
C SER A 65 -13.47 -5.31 10.33
N PHE A 66 -12.26 -5.86 10.19
CA PHE A 66 -12.01 -7.30 10.33
C PHE A 66 -12.29 -7.83 11.75
N SER A 67 -12.12 -7.00 12.78
CA SER A 67 -12.37 -7.39 14.17
C SER A 67 -13.87 -7.55 14.51
N MET A 68 -14.77 -7.15 13.60
CA MET A 68 -16.22 -7.26 13.76
C MET A 68 -16.84 -8.45 13.00
N GLU A 69 -16.03 -9.25 12.29
CA GLU A 69 -16.45 -10.46 11.59
C GLU A 69 -16.11 -11.76 12.35
#